data_AF-A0A0D3DYX9-F1
#
_entry.id   AF-A0A0D3DYX9-F1
#
_cell.length_a   1.000
_cell.length_b   1.000
_cell.length_c   1.000
_cell.angle_alpha   90.00
_cell.angle_beta   90.00
_cell.angle_gamma   90.00
#
_symmetry.space_group_name_H-M   'P 1'
#
loop_
_entity.id
_entity.type
_entity.pdbx_description
1 polymer ?
#
loop_
_entity_poly.entity_id
_entity_poly.type
_entity_poly.pdbx_seq_one_letter_code
_entity_poly.pdbx_strand_id
1 'polypeptide(L)' 'MSETRPVPRRESPWGLPEGHREPKAHRCNDRVEDVVQAFFEGNPFKTVPGPFKLFYRCMRSKPG' A
#
# COMPACT_ATOMS: atom_id res chain seq x y z
N MET A 1 -14.29 -7.77 -13.37
CA MET A 1 -13.42 -8.86 -12.91
C MET A 1 -12.13 -8.19 -12.48
N SER A 2 -11.83 -8.18 -11.19
CA SER A 2 -10.56 -7.62 -10.78
C SER A 2 -9.45 -8.59 -11.11
N GLU A 3 -8.49 -8.12 -11.89
CA GLU A 3 -7.36 -8.92 -12.30
C GLU A 3 -6.37 -9.00 -11.14
N THR A 4 -6.22 -10.17 -10.53
CA THR A 4 -5.24 -10.39 -9.46
C THR A 4 -3.85 -10.39 -10.07
N ARG A 5 -3.29 -9.20 -10.29
CA ARG A 5 -1.93 -9.05 -10.83
C ARG A 5 -0.94 -9.54 -9.76
N PRO A 6 -0.05 -10.49 -10.08
CA PRO A 6 0.96 -10.93 -9.12
C PRO A 6 1.90 -9.78 -8.80
N VAL A 7 2.22 -9.60 -7.52
CA VAL A 7 3.22 -8.61 -7.09
C VAL A 7 4.60 -9.12 -7.54
N PRO A 8 5.38 -8.33 -8.31
CA PRO A 8 6.74 -8.72 -8.66
C PRO A 8 7.54 -8.98 -7.38
N ARG A 9 8.05 -10.21 -7.24
CA ARG A 9 8.81 -10.60 -6.06
C ARG A 9 10.28 -10.67 -6.41
N ARG A 10 11.10 -9.97 -5.63
CA ARG A 10 12.54 -10.19 -5.63
C ARG A 10 12.81 -11.46 -4.83
N GLU A 11 13.58 -12.38 -5.39
CA GLU A 11 14.07 -13.53 -4.64
C GLU A 11 15.01 -13.03 -3.54
N SER A 12 14.66 -13.33 -2.28
CA SER A 12 15.51 -13.03 -1.14
C SER A 12 16.66 -14.04 -1.12
N PRO A 13 17.93 -13.61 -0.94
CA PRO A 13 19.06 -14.51 -0.74
C PRO A 13 18.89 -15.46 0.46
N TRP A 14 17.97 -15.12 1.37
CA TRP A 14 17.69 -15.86 2.61
C TRP A 14 16.49 -16.82 2.47
N GLY A 15 15.98 -17.02 1.25
CA GLY A 15 14.78 -17.82 1.00
C GLY A 15 13.50 -17.15 1.51
N LEU A 16 12.39 -17.88 1.39
CA LEU A 16 11.10 -17.49 1.94
C LEU A 16 10.78 -18.37 3.14
N PRO A 17 10.43 -17.80 4.30
CA PRO A 17 10.02 -18.61 5.43
C PRO A 17 8.68 -19.29 5.11
N GLU A 18 8.55 -20.54 5.52
CA GLU A 18 7.40 -21.39 5.21
C GLU A 18 6.12 -20.85 5.86
N GLY A 19 5.02 -20.77 5.11
CA GLY A 19 3.74 -20.26 5.61
C GLY A 19 3.57 -18.74 5.63
N HIS A 20 4.45 -17.97 4.98
CA HIS A 20 4.29 -16.51 4.90
C HIS A 20 3.07 -16.09 4.08
N ARG A 21 2.37 -15.06 4.57
CA ARG A 21 1.22 -14.48 3.87
C ARG A 21 1.72 -13.82 2.58
N GLU A 22 1.24 -14.31 1.44
CA GLU A 22 1.61 -13.76 0.14
C GLU A 22 1.17 -12.28 0.03
N PRO A 23 2.07 -11.37 -0.36
CA PRO A 23 1.71 -9.98 -0.61
C PRO A 23 0.76 -9.94 -1.80
N LYS A 24 -0.38 -9.25 -1.64
CA LYS A 24 -1.37 -9.06 -2.69
C LYS A 24 -1.22 -7.68 -3.28
N ALA A 25 -1.29 -7.56 -4.60
CA ALA A 25 -1.33 -6.27 -5.25
C ALA A 25 -2.62 -5.56 -4.81
N HIS A 26 -2.47 -4.41 -4.16
CA HIS A 26 -3.60 -3.59 -3.77
C HIS A 26 -3.52 -2.28 -4.53
N ARG A 27 -4.63 -1.85 -5.14
CA ARG A 27 -4.77 -0.53 -5.78
C ARG A 27 -4.52 0.64 -4.81
N CYS A 28 -4.36 0.35 -3.52
CA CYS A 28 -4.14 1.35 -2.47
C CYS A 28 -2.66 1.53 -2.12
N ASN A 29 -1.73 0.81 -2.76
CA ASN A 29 -0.29 1.09 -2.61
C ASN A 29 0.03 2.52 -3.09
N ASP A 30 -0.56 2.97 -4.20
CA ASP A 30 -0.41 4.36 -4.68
C ASP A 30 -0.90 5.39 -3.64
N ARG A 31 -1.86 5.01 -2.77
CA ARG A 31 -2.36 5.88 -1.69
C ARG A 31 -1.43 5.96 -0.49
N VAL A 32 -0.52 5.02 -0.32
CA VAL A 32 0.56 5.13 0.68
C VAL A 32 1.53 6.22 0.27
N GLU A 33 1.90 6.26 -1.02
CA GLU A 33 2.80 7.28 -1.54
C GLU A 33 2.22 8.68 -1.35
N ASP A 34 0.91 8.87 -1.58
CA ASP A 34 0.20 10.14 -1.30
C ASP A 34 0.37 10.58 0.18
N VAL A 35 0.31 9.64 1.13
CA VAL A 35 0.46 9.92 2.57
C VAL A 35 1.91 10.28 2.92
N VAL A 36 2.87 9.54 2.36
CA VAL A 36 4.30 9.80 2.56
C VAL A 36 4.67 11.16 1.99
N GLN A 37 4.21 11.46 0.78
CA GLN A 37 4.47 12.74 0.12
C GLN A 37 3.86 13.91 0.90
N ALA A 38 2.61 13.79 1.35
CA ALA A 38 1.97 14.79 2.19
C ALA A 38 2.71 15.04 3.52
N PHE A 39 3.46 14.06 4.01
CA PHE A 39 4.27 14.20 5.22
C PHE A 39 5.50 15.10 5.01
N PHE A 40 6.07 15.11 3.79
CA PHE A 40 7.30 15.84 3.47
C PHE A 40 7.08 17.18 2.75
N GLU A 41 5.93 17.38 2.09
CA GLU A 41 5.67 18.60 1.31
C GLU A 41 5.12 19.79 2.13
N GLY A 42 4.78 19.61 3.41
CA GLY A 42 4.20 20.70 4.19
C GLY A 42 4.04 20.41 5.67
N ASN A 43 3.14 21.17 6.33
CA ASN A 43 2.83 20.93 7.74
C ASN A 43 2.05 19.60 7.86
N PRO A 44 2.62 18.55 8.46
CA PRO A 44 2.04 17.22 8.47
C PRO A 44 0.66 17.18 9.13
N PHE A 45 0.40 18.06 10.11
CA PHE A 45 -0.91 18.14 10.77
C PHE A 45 -2.03 18.64 9.85
N LYS A 46 -1.69 19.36 8.77
CA LYS A 46 -2.65 19.90 7.81
C LYS A 46 -2.74 19.07 6.53
N THR A 47 -1.61 18.52 6.07
CA THR A 47 -1.50 17.86 4.76
C THR A 47 -1.79 16.36 4.81
N VAL A 48 -1.47 15.68 5.91
CA VAL A 48 -1.64 14.22 6.07
C VAL A 48 -3.09 13.74 6.26
N PRO A 49 -4.01 14.47 6.96
CA PRO A 49 -5.33 13.94 7.30
C PRO A 49 -6.19 13.53 6.08
N GLY A 50 -6.14 14.30 5.00
CA GLY A 50 -6.90 14.03 3.77
C GLY A 50 -6.46 12.75 3.06
N PRO A 51 -5.19 12.66 2.65
CA PRO A 51 -4.58 11.45 2.08
C PRO A 51 -4.75 10.23 2.98
N PHE A 52 -4.55 10.38 4.29
CA PHE A 52 -4.71 9.28 5.24
C PHE A 52 -6.14 8.74 5.29
N LYS A 53 -7.15 9.62 5.26
CA LYS A 53 -8.56 9.20 5.20
C LYS A 53 -8.87 8.40 3.94
N LEU A 54 -8.31 8.80 2.79
CA LEU A 54 -8.46 8.08 1.52
C LEU A 54 -7.75 6.74 1.57
N PHE A 55 -6.50 6.70 2.04
CA PHE A 55 -5.72 5.48 2.25
C PHE A 55 -6.49 4.48 3.15
N TYR A 56 -7.00 4.93 4.30
CA TYR A 56 -7.74 4.08 5.24
C TYR A 56 -9.02 3.51 4.63
N ARG A 57 -9.79 4.32 3.91
CA ARG A 57 -10.99 3.87 3.20
C ARG A 57 -10.65 2.85 2.11
N CYS A 58 -9.53 3.07 1.42
CA CYS A 58 -9.03 2.21 0.35
C CYS A 58 -8.56 0.85 0.90
N MET A 59 -7.78 0.83 1.98
CA MET A 59 -7.33 -0.40 2.66
C MET A 59 -8.47 -1.28 3.21
N ARG A 60 -9.62 -0.68 3.57
CA ARG A 60 -10.80 -1.42 4.01
C ARG A 60 -11.68 -1.92 2.87
N SER A 61 -11.45 -1.46 1.64
CA SER A 61 -12.15 -1.97 0.46
C SER A 61 -11.63 -3.36 0.09
N LYS A 62 -12.41 -4.12 -0.70
CA LYS A 62 -11.95 -5.43 -1.15
C LYS A 62 -10.66 -5.23 -1.97
N PRO A 63 -9.58 -6.00 -1.71
CA PRO A 63 -8.48 -6.07 -2.65
C PRO A 63 -9.10 -6.44 -3.98
N GLY A 64 -8.82 -5.64 -5.01
CA GLY A 64 -9.32 -5.87 -6.36
C GLY A 64 -9.24 -7.34 -6.66
#